data_AF-A0A1V5K5J8-F1
#
_entry.id   AF-A0A1V5K5J8-F1
#
_cell.length_a   1.000
_cell.length_b   1.000
_cell.length_c   1.000
_cell.angle_alpha   90.00
_cell.angle_beta   90.00
_cell.angle_gamma   90.00
#
_symmetry.space_group_name_H-M   'P 1'
#
loop_
_entity.id
_entity.type
_entity.pdbx_description
1 polymer ?
#
loop_
_entity_poly.entity_id
_entity_poly.type
_entity_poly.pdbx_seq_one_letter_code
_entity_poly.pdbx_strand_id
1 'polypeptide(L)'
;MPVDTEHEWQIGHNTRLLAEPLLDGATTQYLDWVITIMFYKAVHVIDKALTNYGVVDVTSHEDREEKIRKHLRGCLGDFIAFEDLSRKTRYEVLRPTQTDLADAVQLLRRIEQVGQTA
;
A
#
# COMPACT_ATOMS: atom_id res chain seq x y z
N MET A 1 -22.57 -4.24 -2.55
CA MET A 1 -21.67 -4.84 -3.55
C MET A 1 -20.47 -5.36 -2.78
N PRO A 2 -20.00 -6.60 -2.97
CA PRO A 2 -19.09 -7.21 -2.02
C PRO A 2 -17.76 -6.45 -2.00
N VAL A 3 -17.39 -5.95 -0.83
CA VAL A 3 -16.19 -5.15 -0.55
C VAL A 3 -14.92 -5.78 -1.17
N ASP A 4 -14.83 -7.11 -1.18
CA ASP A 4 -13.75 -7.88 -1.82
C ASP A 4 -13.53 -7.53 -3.30
N THR A 5 -14.61 -7.37 -4.08
CA THR A 5 -14.52 -7.09 -5.52
C THR A 5 -13.98 -5.69 -5.82
N GLU A 6 -14.22 -4.73 -4.92
CA GLU A 6 -13.73 -3.36 -5.04
C GLU A 6 -12.22 -3.31 -4.75
N HIS A 7 -11.77 -3.95 -3.67
CA HIS A 7 -10.34 -4.00 -3.33
C HIS A 7 -9.53 -4.76 -4.41
N GLU A 8 -10.05 -5.87 -4.94
CA GLU A 8 -9.43 -6.57 -6.06
C GLU A 8 -9.28 -5.70 -7.30
N TRP A 9 -10.35 -4.96 -7.65
CA TRP A 9 -10.31 -4.05 -8.78
C TRP A 9 -9.26 -2.96 -8.57
N GLN A 10 -9.20 -2.35 -7.39
CA GLN A 10 -8.22 -1.31 -7.06
C GLN A 10 -6.77 -1.82 -7.08
N ILE A 11 -6.52 -3.02 -6.55
CA ILE A 11 -5.20 -3.67 -6.63
C ILE A 11 -4.79 -3.85 -8.09
N GLY A 12 -5.70 -4.36 -8.92
CA GLY A 12 -5.45 -4.57 -10.35
C GLY A 12 -5.26 -3.26 -11.11
N HIS A 13 -6.07 -2.24 -10.79
CA HIS A 13 -5.98 -0.91 -11.38
C HIS A 13 -4.65 -0.24 -11.08
N ASN A 14 -4.25 -0.18 -9.80
CA ASN A 14 -2.98 0.41 -9.38
C ASN A 14 -1.78 -0.37 -9.92
N THR A 15 -1.87 -1.70 -10.03
CA THR A 15 -0.83 -2.52 -10.65
C THR A 15 -0.62 -2.17 -12.12
N ARG A 16 -1.69 -2.00 -12.90
CA ARG A 16 -1.59 -1.58 -14.31
C ARG A 16 -1.03 -0.17 -14.43
N LEU A 17 -1.52 0.75 -13.61
CA LEU A 17 -1.03 2.13 -13.60
C LEU A 17 0.49 2.20 -13.31
N LEU A 18 0.97 1.45 -12.31
CA LEU A 18 2.40 1.35 -11.98
C LEU A 18 3.25 0.72 -13.09
N ALA A 19 2.65 -0.03 -14.01
CA ALA A 19 3.35 -0.61 -15.15
C ALA A 19 3.44 0.35 -16.35
N GLU A 20 2.76 1.51 -16.31
CA GLU A 20 2.82 2.49 -17.39
C GLU A 20 4.21 3.14 -17.47
N PRO A 21 4.76 3.40 -18.67
CA PRO A 21 6.08 4.00 -18.84
C PRO A 21 6.26 5.35 -18.13
N LEU A 22 5.18 6.11 -17.95
CA LEU A 22 5.19 7.38 -17.22
C LEU A 22 5.62 7.22 -15.75
N LEU A 23 5.37 6.04 -15.17
CA LEU A 23 5.65 5.71 -13.78
C LEU A 23 6.86 4.77 -13.62
N ASP A 24 7.67 4.61 -14.67
CA ASP A 24 8.93 3.87 -14.57
C ASP A 24 9.86 4.55 -13.55
N GLY A 25 10.04 3.92 -12.40
CA GLY A 25 10.84 4.44 -11.29
C GLY A 25 12.30 4.69 -11.63
N ALA A 26 12.85 4.08 -12.70
CA ALA A 26 14.21 4.33 -13.14
C ALA A 26 14.38 5.65 -13.90
N THR A 27 13.31 6.15 -14.53
CA THR A 27 13.39 7.27 -15.49
C THR A 27 12.43 8.41 -15.19
N THR A 28 11.38 8.17 -14.40
CA THR A 28 10.34 9.16 -14.11
C THR A 28 10.81 10.24 -13.13
N GLN A 29 10.33 11.46 -13.34
CA GLN A 29 10.46 12.55 -12.38
C GLN A 29 9.37 12.53 -11.28
N TYR A 30 8.37 11.65 -11.43
CA TYR A 30 7.18 11.60 -10.58
C TYR A 30 7.27 10.50 -9.52
N LEU A 31 8.44 10.34 -8.90
CA LEU A 31 8.68 9.33 -7.87
C LEU A 31 7.70 9.46 -6.69
N ASP A 32 7.20 10.67 -6.42
CA ASP A 32 6.20 10.91 -5.39
C ASP A 32 4.87 10.21 -5.68
N TRP A 33 4.44 10.26 -6.93
CA TRP A 33 3.27 9.55 -7.40
C TRP A 33 3.47 8.04 -7.44
N VAL A 34 4.66 7.57 -7.85
CA VAL A 34 4.97 6.14 -7.83
C VAL A 34 4.82 5.57 -6.42
N ILE A 35 5.48 6.17 -5.42
CA ILE A 35 5.40 5.74 -4.01
C ILE A 35 3.97 5.80 -3.49
N THR A 36 3.24 6.86 -3.82
CA THR A 36 1.85 7.07 -3.37
C THR A 36 0.88 6.02 -3.93
N ILE A 37 1.01 5.69 -5.22
CA ILE A 37 0.17 4.66 -5.85
C ILE A 37 0.52 3.28 -5.29
N MET A 38 1.80 3.01 -5.00
CA MET A 38 2.22 1.79 -4.33
C MET A 38 1.63 1.67 -2.91
N PHE A 39 1.59 2.77 -2.16
CA PHE A 39 0.94 2.80 -0.85
C PHE A 39 -0.58 2.54 -0.95
N TYR A 40 -1.28 3.18 -1.88
CA TYR A 40 -2.71 2.90 -2.08
C TYR A 40 -2.97 1.46 -2.50
N LYS A 41 -2.12 0.88 -3.35
CA LYS A 41 -2.18 -0.55 -3.64
C LYS A 41 -2.02 -1.39 -2.36
N ALA A 42 -1.05 -1.05 -1.50
CA ALA A 42 -0.83 -1.75 -0.23
C ALA A 42 -2.05 -1.67 0.71
N VAL A 43 -2.72 -0.51 0.79
CA VAL A 43 -3.98 -0.35 1.54
C VAL A 43 -5.03 -1.36 1.07
N HIS A 44 -5.24 -1.49 -0.24
CA HIS A 44 -6.24 -2.43 -0.74
C HIS A 44 -5.84 -3.90 -0.54
N VAL A 45 -4.54 -4.23 -0.59
CA VAL A 45 -4.04 -5.58 -0.25
C VAL A 45 -4.35 -5.92 1.21
N ILE A 46 -4.08 -4.98 2.13
CA ILE A 46 -4.33 -5.15 3.56
C ILE A 46 -5.82 -5.30 3.84
N ASP A 47 -6.64 -4.39 3.32
CA ASP A 47 -8.08 -4.38 3.57
C ASP A 47 -8.72 -5.67 3.00
N LYS A 48 -8.25 -6.16 1.86
CA LYS A 48 -8.62 -7.48 1.34
C LYS A 48 -8.17 -8.62 2.27
N ALA A 49 -6.93 -8.62 2.75
CA ALA A 49 -6.45 -9.66 3.66
C ALA A 49 -7.23 -9.70 4.99
N LEU A 50 -7.74 -8.55 5.44
CA LEU A 50 -8.59 -8.44 6.64
C LEU A 50 -9.97 -9.10 6.45
N THR A 51 -10.51 -9.19 5.23
CA THR A 51 -11.82 -9.81 5.00
C THR A 51 -11.82 -11.31 5.29
N ASN A 52 -10.67 -11.98 5.14
CA ASN A 52 -10.48 -13.39 5.53
C ASN A 52 -10.64 -13.62 7.05
N TYR A 53 -10.56 -12.56 7.85
CA TYR A 53 -10.81 -12.58 9.30
C TYR A 53 -12.20 -12.03 9.68
N GLY A 54 -13.08 -11.84 8.70
CA GLY A 54 -14.42 -11.29 8.91
C GLY A 54 -14.45 -9.76 9.12
N VAL A 55 -13.36 -9.07 8.81
CA VAL A 55 -13.24 -7.61 8.97
C VAL A 55 -13.52 -6.94 7.64
N VAL A 56 -14.69 -6.33 7.49
CA VAL A 56 -15.16 -5.75 6.21
C VAL A 56 -15.34 -4.24 6.21
N ASP A 57 -15.38 -3.60 7.39
CA ASP A 57 -15.67 -2.16 7.52
C ASP A 57 -14.46 -1.39 8.08
N VAL A 58 -13.43 -1.15 7.27
CA VAL A 58 -12.26 -0.32 7.65
C VAL A 58 -12.53 1.14 7.28
N THR A 59 -12.68 2.01 8.28
CA THR A 59 -13.22 3.37 8.07
C THR A 59 -12.20 4.49 8.23
N SER A 60 -11.06 4.22 8.86
CA SER A 60 -9.98 5.19 9.06
C SER A 60 -8.60 4.52 9.07
N HIS A 61 -7.54 5.34 9.04
CA HIS A 61 -6.17 4.87 9.19
C HIS A 61 -5.92 4.24 10.57
N GLU A 62 -6.39 4.89 11.63
CA GLU A 62 -6.28 4.40 13.01
C GLU A 62 -7.02 3.06 13.21
N ASP A 63 -8.23 2.96 12.65
CA ASP A 63 -9.03 1.72 12.65
C ASP A 63 -8.31 0.60 11.88
N ARG A 64 -7.70 0.93 10.74
CA ARG A 64 -6.88 -0.02 9.97
C ARG A 64 -5.69 -0.52 10.79
N GLU A 65 -4.94 0.37 11.45
CA GLU A 65 -3.83 -0.04 12.30
C GLU A 65 -4.26 -1.00 13.41
N GLU A 66 -5.39 -0.72 14.09
CA GLU A 66 -5.92 -1.60 15.12
C GLU A 66 -6.24 -2.99 14.55
N LYS A 67 -6.89 -3.04 13.39
CA LYS A 67 -7.25 -4.29 12.73
C LYS A 67 -6.03 -5.07 12.25
N ILE A 68 -5.04 -4.40 11.66
CA ILE A 68 -3.76 -5.01 11.30
C ILE A 68 -3.09 -5.58 12.56
N ARG A 69 -3.01 -4.81 13.65
CA ARG A 69 -2.40 -5.25 14.91
C ARG A 69 -3.06 -6.53 15.45
N LYS A 70 -4.37 -6.61 15.32
CA LYS A 70 -5.18 -7.73 15.83
C LYS A 70 -5.11 -8.97 14.93
N HIS A 71 -5.15 -8.80 13.61
CA HIS A 71 -5.39 -9.89 12.66
C HIS A 71 -4.18 -10.24 11.78
N LEU A 72 -3.32 -9.26 11.45
CA LEU A 72 -2.19 -9.42 10.54
C LEU A 72 -0.86 -9.22 11.28
N ARG A 73 -0.54 -10.15 12.18
CA ARG A 73 0.69 -10.08 12.99
C ARG A 73 1.93 -9.94 12.10
N GLY A 74 2.80 -9.00 12.44
CA GLY A 74 4.02 -8.71 11.69
C GLY A 74 3.86 -7.67 10.57
N CYS A 75 2.63 -7.41 10.09
CA CYS A 75 2.37 -6.44 9.02
C CYS A 75 2.34 -4.98 9.52
N LEU A 76 2.01 -4.75 10.79
CA LEU A 76 1.82 -3.39 11.33
C LEU A 76 3.04 -2.48 11.15
N GLY A 77 4.24 -3.00 11.38
CA GLY A 77 5.47 -2.21 11.23
C GLY A 77 5.70 -1.78 9.78
N ASP A 78 5.47 -2.68 8.83
CA ASP A 78 5.60 -2.38 7.40
C ASP A 78 4.51 -1.39 6.94
N PHE A 79 3.28 -1.53 7.43
CA PHE A 79 2.20 -0.59 7.12
C PHE A 79 2.51 0.83 7.60
N ILE A 80 2.89 0.99 8.88
CA ILE A 80 3.21 2.31 9.46
C ILE A 80 4.39 2.95 8.74
N ALA A 81 5.44 2.18 8.45
CA ALA A 81 6.61 2.68 7.73
C ALA A 81 6.23 3.17 6.32
N PHE A 82 5.33 2.45 5.63
CA PHE A 82 4.91 2.81 4.29
C PHE A 82 3.98 4.02 4.27
N GLU A 83 3.06 4.09 5.23
CA GLU A 83 2.21 5.26 5.42
C GLU A 83 3.03 6.52 5.68
N ASP A 84 4.00 6.45 6.59
CA ASP A 84 4.87 7.58 6.89
C ASP A 84 5.68 8.02 5.66
N LEU A 85 6.24 7.07 4.90
CA LEU A 85 6.95 7.36 3.66
C LEU A 85 6.04 8.04 2.62
N SER A 86 4.83 7.52 2.40
CA SER A 86 3.86 8.10 1.47
C SER A 86 3.44 9.51 1.89
N ARG A 87 3.15 9.70 3.19
CA ARG A 87 2.74 10.98 3.76
C ARG A 87 3.84 12.03 3.63
N LYS A 88 5.09 11.69 3.97
CA LYS A 88 6.27 12.56 3.81
C LYS A 88 6.42 13.01 2.36
N THR A 89 6.32 12.06 1.46
CA THR A 89 6.48 12.27 0.02
C THR A 89 5.40 13.17 -0.58
N ARG A 90 4.17 13.15 -0.05
CA ARG A 90 3.04 13.93 -0.59
C ARG A 90 2.80 15.26 0.11
N TYR A 91 2.98 15.31 1.43
CA TYR A 91 2.53 16.45 2.23
C TYR A 91 3.67 17.22 2.89
N GLU A 92 4.86 16.62 3.03
CA GLU A 92 5.98 17.25 3.75
C GLU A 92 7.06 17.82 2.82
N VAL A 93 6.73 18.00 1.52
CA VAL A 93 7.63 18.57 0.49
C VAL A 93 8.94 17.79 0.35
N LEU A 94 8.97 16.53 0.81
CA LEU A 94 10.10 15.65 0.61
C LEU A 94 10.16 15.28 -0.87
N ARG A 95 11.33 15.51 -1.50
CA ARG A 95 11.59 14.99 -2.84
C ARG A 95 12.12 13.57 -2.69
N PRO A 96 11.32 12.55 -3.05
CA PRO A 96 11.74 11.17 -2.88
C PRO A 96 12.92 10.84 -3.79
N THR A 97 13.80 10.01 -3.27
CA THR A 97 15.00 9.52 -3.92
C THR A 97 14.78 8.09 -4.42
N GLN A 98 15.78 7.55 -5.14
CA GLN A 98 15.80 6.14 -5.52
C GLN A 98 15.89 5.21 -4.30
N THR A 99 16.42 5.69 -3.17
CA THR A 99 16.45 4.91 -1.91
C THR A 99 15.04 4.80 -1.34
N ASP A 100 14.29 5.91 -1.32
CA ASP A 100 12.89 5.93 -0.88
C ASP A 100 12.02 5.01 -1.76
N LEU A 101 12.25 5.02 -3.07
CA LEU A 101 11.57 4.08 -3.97
C LEU A 101 11.92 2.63 -3.65
N ALA A 102 13.20 2.31 -3.42
CA ALA A 102 13.62 0.97 -3.06
C ALA A 102 12.97 0.50 -1.74
N ASP A 103 12.88 1.39 -0.75
CA ASP A 103 12.21 1.13 0.52
C ASP A 103 10.71 0.86 0.29
N ALA A 104 10.02 1.69 -0.51
CA ALA A 104 8.63 1.48 -0.90
C ALA A 104 8.40 0.13 -1.60
N VAL A 105 9.32 -0.29 -2.48
CA VAL A 105 9.27 -1.61 -3.13
C VAL A 105 9.38 -2.75 -2.11
N GLN A 106 10.29 -2.64 -1.13
CA GLN A 106 10.43 -3.66 -0.10
C GLN A 106 9.21 -3.73 0.81
N LEU A 107 8.67 -2.58 1.22
CA LEU A 107 7.46 -2.51 2.06
C LEU A 107 6.25 -3.10 1.34
N LEU A 108 6.02 -2.73 0.06
CA LEU A 108 4.94 -3.30 -0.74
C LEU A 108 5.06 -4.82 -0.85
N ARG A 109 6.27 -5.34 -1.15
CA ARG A 109 6.49 -6.79 -1.27
C ARG A 109 6.16 -7.55 0.01
N ARG A 110 6.54 -7.02 1.18
CA ARG A 110 6.22 -7.66 2.47
C ARG A 110 4.71 -7.67 2.72
N ILE A 111 4.02 -6.57 2.41
CA ILE A 111 2.56 -6.48 2.53
C ILE A 111 1.85 -7.45 1.57
N GLU A 112 2.34 -7.57 0.33
CA GLU A 112 1.80 -8.52 -0.65
C GLU A 112 1.94 -9.98 -0.21
N GLN A 113 2.99 -10.32 0.55
CA GLN A 113 3.13 -11.67 1.13
C GLN A 113 2.01 -11.99 2.12
N VAL A 114 1.60 -10.99 2.93
CA VAL A 114 0.49 -11.16 3.88
C VAL A 114 -0.82 -11.49 3.16
N GLY A 115 -1.08 -10.82 2.03
CA GLY A 115 -2.26 -11.05 1.20
C GLY A 115 -2.26 -12.38 0.43
N GLN A 116 -1.13 -13.10 0.38
CA GLN A 116 -1.03 -14.44 -0.23
C GLN A 116 -1.19 -15.57 0.80
N THR A 117 -0.88 -15.29 2.07
CA THR A 117 -0.96 -16.25 3.18
C THR A 117 -2.28 -16.22 3.94
N ALA A 118 -3.09 -15.19 3.74
CA ALA A 118 -4.43 -15.05 4.32
C ALA A 118 -5.47 -15.74 3.44
#